data_AF-A0A7J6TKI5-F1
#
_entry.id   AF-A0A7J6TKI5-F1
#
_cell.length_a   1.000
_cell.length_b   1.000
_cell.length_c   1.000
_cell.angle_alpha   90.00
_cell.angle_beta   90.00
_cell.angle_gamma   90.00
#
_symmetry.space_group_name_H-M   'P 1'
#
loop_
_entity.id
_entity.type
_entity.pdbx_description
1 polymer ?
#
loop_
_entity_poly.entity_id
_entity_poly.type
_entity_poly.pdbx_seq_one_letter_code
_entity_poly.pdbx_strand_id
1 'polypeptide(L)'
;FSPVQWSPTVGGLGGSHEPYSGSPSLVSPMHTQAICGMEIVGTRNAHHVTTVSSEGKVCLWSTAQLSEPHHSVLLRDSDQKDYSISAVALSDTDANLITLGTHDGHVVR
;
A
#
# COMPACT_ATOMS: atom_id res chain seq x y z
N PHE A 1 -26.00 -24.80 21.27
CA PHE A 1 -24.78 -25.31 20.64
C PHE A 1 -23.83 -24.15 20.45
N SER A 2 -22.84 -24.03 21.34
CA SER A 2 -21.84 -22.97 21.32
C SER A 2 -20.51 -23.55 20.83
N PRO A 3 -19.79 -22.90 19.92
CA PRO A 3 -18.40 -23.27 19.68
C PRO A 3 -17.41 -22.17 20.08
N VAL A 4 -16.49 -22.60 20.93
CA VAL A 4 -15.06 -22.28 21.05
C VAL A 4 -14.67 -20.82 21.25
N GLN A 5 -14.52 -20.51 22.53
CA GLN A 5 -13.75 -19.40 23.09
C GLN A 5 -12.26 -19.77 23.01
N TRP A 6 -11.46 -19.02 22.25
CA TRP A 6 -9.99 -19.13 22.35
C TRP A 6 -9.53 -18.34 23.57
N SER A 7 -8.62 -18.91 24.35
CA SER A 7 -7.98 -18.25 25.48
C SER A 7 -6.48 -18.52 25.37
N PRO A 8 -5.60 -17.51 25.32
CA PRO A 8 -4.18 -17.73 25.56
C PRO A 8 -3.93 -17.48 27.03
N THR A 9 -3.70 -18.55 27.78
CA THR A 9 -2.86 -18.46 28.97
C THR A 9 -1.43 -18.70 28.50
N VAL A 10 -0.63 -17.65 28.42
CA VAL A 10 0.82 -17.79 28.59
C VAL A 10 1.30 -16.66 29.49
N GLY A 11 1.59 -17.03 30.74
CA GLY A 11 2.43 -16.22 31.59
C GLY A 11 3.88 -16.47 31.20
N GLY A 12 4.69 -15.40 31.19
CA GLY A 12 6.15 -15.52 31.13
C GLY A 12 6.82 -14.52 30.20
N LEU A 13 7.14 -13.35 30.75
CA LEU A 13 8.36 -12.57 30.51
C LEU A 13 8.89 -12.50 29.06
N GLY A 14 8.65 -11.36 28.39
CA GLY A 14 9.39 -10.97 27.19
C GLY A 14 8.54 -10.08 26.29
N GLY A 15 8.92 -8.82 26.12
CA GLY A 15 8.13 -7.83 25.38
C GLY A 15 7.82 -8.28 23.95
N SER A 16 6.54 -8.51 23.66
CA SER A 16 6.03 -8.75 22.31
C SER A 16 5.12 -7.59 21.94
N HIS A 17 5.52 -6.82 20.93
CA HIS A 17 4.61 -5.90 20.25
C HIS A 17 3.42 -6.72 19.72
N GLU A 18 2.26 -6.57 20.36
CA GLU A 18 1.00 -7.10 19.83
C GLU A 18 0.66 -6.32 18.56
N PRO A 19 0.44 -6.98 17.41
CA PRO A 19 -0.13 -6.28 16.27
C PRO A 19 -1.55 -5.87 16.67
N TYR A 20 -1.77 -4.56 16.81
CA TYR A 20 -3.08 -3.97 17.06
C TYR A 20 -4.01 -4.41 15.92
N SER A 21 -4.87 -5.40 16.19
CA SER A 21 -5.93 -5.83 15.27
C SER A 21 -7.11 -4.88 15.36
N GLY A 22 -6.84 -3.59 15.16
CA GLY A 22 -7.88 -2.66 14.75
C GLY A 22 -8.01 -2.82 13.24
N SER A 23 -9.01 -3.56 12.77
CA SER A 23 -9.41 -3.47 11.37
C SER A 23 -9.87 -2.03 11.15
N PRO A 24 -9.13 -1.15 10.42
CA PRO A 24 -9.70 0.11 10.06
C PRO A 24 -10.82 -0.22 9.07
N SER A 25 -12.06 0.05 9.44
CA SER A 25 -13.13 0.19 8.47
C SER A 25 -12.70 1.33 7.54
N LEU A 26 -12.09 0.96 6.41
CA LEU A 26 -11.38 1.91 5.56
C LEU A 26 -12.39 2.76 4.80
N VAL A 27 -12.79 3.86 5.44
CA VAL A 27 -13.59 4.94 4.86
C VAL A 27 -12.69 5.77 3.96
N SER A 28 -12.50 5.34 2.71
CA SER A 28 -12.25 6.24 1.57
C SER A 28 -12.40 5.47 0.25
N PRO A 29 -12.90 6.09 -0.83
CA PRO A 29 -13.11 5.45 -2.13
C PRO A 29 -11.82 5.16 -2.92
N MET A 30 -10.66 5.15 -2.24
CA MET A 30 -9.42 5.56 -2.88
C MET A 30 -8.44 4.42 -3.17
N HIS A 31 -8.49 3.33 -2.39
CA HIS A 31 -7.98 2.02 -2.82
C HIS A 31 -9.05 0.97 -2.55
N THR A 32 -9.62 0.42 -3.62
CA THR A 32 -10.62 -0.66 -3.56
C THR A 32 -9.98 -2.04 -3.41
N GLN A 33 -8.66 -2.12 -3.61
CA GLN A 33 -7.85 -3.32 -3.60
C GLN A 33 -6.66 -3.18 -2.65
N ALA A 34 -6.01 -4.30 -2.31
CA ALA A 34 -4.89 -4.31 -1.38
C ALA A 34 -3.72 -3.43 -1.89
N ILE A 35 -3.11 -2.68 -0.97
CA ILE A 35 -1.90 -1.89 -1.23
C ILE A 35 -0.70 -2.86 -1.28
N CYS A 36 0.01 -2.85 -2.40
CA CYS A 36 1.16 -3.73 -2.66
C CYS A 36 2.51 -3.05 -2.40
N GLY A 37 2.52 -1.73 -2.24
CA GLY A 37 3.72 -0.96 -1.92
C GLY A 37 3.38 0.45 -1.42
N MET A 38 4.22 0.98 -0.54
CA MET A 38 4.12 2.33 -0.01
C MET A 38 5.51 2.90 0.23
N GLU A 39 5.72 4.16 -0.17
CA GLU A 39 6.96 4.90 0.06
C GLU A 39 6.68 6.32 0.55
N ILE A 40 7.59 6.84 1.36
CA ILE A 40 7.64 8.27 1.70
C ILE A 40 8.72 8.90 0.83
N VAL A 41 8.30 9.68 -0.16
CA VAL A 41 9.19 10.40 -1.06
C VAL A 41 9.33 11.84 -0.54
N GLY A 42 10.54 12.24 -0.15
CA GLY A 42 10.74 13.60 0.32
C GLY A 42 12.16 14.04 0.61
N THR A 43 12.41 15.33 0.36
CA THR A 43 13.56 16.06 0.93
C THR A 43 13.18 16.65 2.29
N ARG A 44 14.13 17.29 3.00
CA ARG A 44 13.92 17.87 4.36
C ARG A 44 12.68 18.76 4.53
N ASN A 45 12.07 19.27 3.47
CA ASN A 45 10.97 20.25 3.52
C ASN A 45 9.75 19.91 2.65
N ALA A 46 9.69 18.75 2.02
CA ALA A 46 8.48 18.29 1.32
C ALA A 46 8.39 16.77 1.40
N HIS A 47 7.38 16.28 2.12
CA HIS A 47 7.11 14.86 2.26
C HIS A 47 5.79 14.55 1.55
N HIS A 48 5.85 13.72 0.52
CA HIS A 48 4.65 13.10 -0.04
C HIS A 48 4.77 11.59 0.15
N VAL A 49 3.63 10.94 0.33
CA VAL A 49 3.55 9.48 0.40
C VAL A 49 3.07 8.98 -0.94
N THR A 50 3.74 7.99 -1.50
CA THR A 50 3.28 7.29 -2.69
C THR A 50 2.80 5.91 -2.29
N THR A 51 1.58 5.54 -2.71
CA THR A 51 1.00 4.21 -2.48
C THR A 51 0.63 3.57 -3.80
N VAL A 52 0.84 2.26 -3.93
CA VAL A 52 0.48 1.48 -5.12
C VAL A 52 -0.42 0.32 -4.73
N SER A 53 -1.54 0.15 -5.42
CA SER A 53 -2.45 -0.99 -5.23
C SER A 53 -2.25 -2.11 -6.25
N SER A 54 -2.81 -3.28 -5.93
CA SER A 54 -2.83 -4.48 -6.79
C SER A 54 -3.58 -4.28 -8.11
N GLU A 55 -4.44 -3.27 -8.23
CA GLU A 55 -5.09 -2.87 -9.49
C GLU A 55 -4.27 -1.85 -10.30
N GLY A 56 -3.04 -1.56 -9.91
CA GLY A 56 -2.18 -0.61 -10.62
C GLY A 56 -2.55 0.84 -10.39
N LYS A 57 -3.32 1.14 -9.33
CA LYS A 57 -3.60 2.52 -8.94
C LYS A 57 -2.44 3.05 -8.09
N VAL A 58 -1.82 4.12 -8.56
CA VAL A 58 -0.77 4.88 -7.87
C VAL A 58 -1.39 6.15 -7.31
N CYS A 59 -1.24 6.37 -6.02
CA CYS A 59 -1.76 7.55 -5.35
C CYS A 59 -0.66 8.31 -4.62
N LEU A 60 -0.61 9.62 -4.84
CA LEU A 60 0.29 10.55 -4.17
C LEU A 60 -0.49 11.31 -3.11
N TRP A 61 0.02 11.30 -1.89
CA TRP A 61 -0.57 11.93 -0.73
C TRP A 61 0.35 13.03 -0.21
N SER A 62 -0.22 14.12 0.27
CA SER A 62 0.52 15.10 1.05
C SER A 62 0.57 14.66 2.51
N THR A 63 1.73 14.70 3.17
CA THR A 63 1.78 14.41 4.62
C THR A 63 1.01 15.42 5.46
N ALA A 64 0.69 16.60 4.91
CA ALA A 64 -0.15 17.59 5.56
C ALA A 64 -1.65 17.27 5.46
N GLN A 65 -2.06 16.46 4.47
CA GLN A 65 -3.46 16.16 4.20
C GLN A 65 -3.61 14.72 3.70
N LEU A 66 -3.77 13.79 4.64
CA LEU A 66 -3.94 12.35 4.38
C LEU A 66 -5.41 11.95 4.16
N SER A 67 -6.34 12.91 4.20
CA SER A 67 -7.77 12.66 4.01
C SER A 67 -8.12 12.35 2.55
N GLU A 68 -7.36 12.90 1.60
CA GLU A 68 -7.54 12.69 0.16
C GLU A 68 -6.18 12.75 -0.55
N PRO A 69 -5.98 11.97 -1.63
CA PRO A 69 -4.77 12.03 -2.42
C PRO A 69 -4.74 13.34 -3.23
N HIS A 70 -3.55 13.88 -3.44
CA HIS A 70 -3.38 14.96 -4.41
C HIS A 70 -3.51 14.46 -5.86
N HIS A 71 -3.01 13.25 -6.11
CA HIS A 71 -3.10 12.62 -7.43
C HIS A 71 -3.41 11.13 -7.27
N SER A 72 -4.31 10.62 -8.11
CA SER A 72 -4.56 9.19 -8.27
C SER A 72 -4.51 8.85 -9.75
N VAL A 73 -3.62 7.95 -10.14
CA VAL A 73 -3.43 7.50 -11.52
C VAL A 73 -3.61 6.00 -11.59
N LEU A 74 -4.47 5.54 -12.50
CA LEU A 74 -4.60 4.12 -12.80
C LEU A 74 -3.71 3.78 -13.98
N LEU A 75 -2.75 2.89 -13.76
CA LEU A 75 -1.82 2.47 -14.81
C LEU A 75 -2.51 1.50 -15.77
N ARG A 76 -2.34 1.75 -17.07
CA ARG A 76 -2.90 0.96 -18.16
C ARG A 76 -1.86 0.62 -19.20
N ASP A 77 -2.03 -0.51 -19.84
CA ASP A 77 -1.27 -0.91 -21.02
C ASP A 77 -1.71 -0.12 -22.27
N SER A 78 -0.97 -0.28 -23.36
CA SER A 78 -1.30 0.20 -24.70
C SER A 78 -2.73 -0.12 -25.15
N ASP A 79 -3.24 -1.29 -24.80
CA ASP A 79 -4.62 -1.73 -25.09
C ASP A 79 -5.68 -1.15 -24.11
N GLN A 80 -5.33 -0.15 -23.29
CA GLN A 80 -6.20 0.44 -22.25
C GLN A 80 -6.66 -0.56 -21.17
N LYS A 81 -5.97 -1.69 -21.04
CA LYS A 81 -6.20 -2.67 -19.97
C LYS A 81 -5.48 -2.24 -18.70
N ASP A 82 -6.17 -2.25 -17.57
CA ASP A 82 -5.59 -1.95 -16.26
C ASP A 82 -4.55 -3.03 -15.87
N TYR A 83 -3.42 -2.60 -15.29
CA TYR A 83 -2.41 -3.55 -14.83
C TYR A 83 -2.84 -4.22 -13.51
N SER A 84 -2.66 -5.54 -13.44
CA SER A 84 -2.70 -6.25 -12.16
C SER A 84 -1.28 -6.34 -11.59
N ILE A 85 -1.02 -5.67 -10.48
CA ILE A 85 0.30 -5.56 -9.86
C ILE A 85 0.49 -6.65 -8.81
N SER A 86 1.63 -7.34 -8.89
CA SER A 86 2.05 -8.39 -7.96
C SER A 86 3.23 -7.97 -7.07
N ALA A 87 4.09 -7.07 -7.57
CA ALA A 87 5.26 -6.59 -6.84
C ALA A 87 5.57 -5.13 -7.18
N VAL A 88 6.18 -4.42 -6.23
CA VAL A 88 6.59 -3.02 -6.36
C VAL A 88 8.03 -2.90 -5.89
N ALA A 89 8.87 -2.24 -6.68
CA ALA A 89 10.25 -1.92 -6.34
C ALA A 89 10.51 -0.45 -6.67
N LEU A 90 11.21 0.25 -5.78
CA LEU A 90 11.47 1.68 -5.88
C LEU A 90 12.94 1.86 -6.28
N SER A 91 13.25 2.92 -7.01
CA SER A 91 14.64 3.18 -7.41
C SER A 91 15.42 3.85 -6.28
N ASP A 92 16.60 3.33 -5.95
CA ASP A 92 17.51 3.94 -4.97
C ASP A 92 18.05 5.31 -5.44
N THR A 93 17.99 5.59 -6.74
CA THR A 93 18.55 6.83 -7.33
C THR A 93 17.53 7.95 -7.47
N ASP A 94 16.25 7.61 -7.58
CA ASP A 94 15.18 8.57 -7.81
C ASP A 94 13.87 8.00 -7.25
N ALA A 95 13.42 8.58 -6.15
CA ALA A 95 12.21 8.18 -5.44
C ALA A 95 10.92 8.45 -6.24
N ASN A 96 11.01 9.07 -7.43
CA ASN A 96 9.90 9.19 -8.38
C ASN A 96 9.88 8.05 -9.42
N LEU A 97 10.89 7.16 -9.43
CA LEU A 97 10.96 6.01 -10.32
C LEU A 97 10.51 4.75 -9.60
N ILE A 98 9.38 4.20 -10.05
CA ILE A 98 8.79 2.98 -9.50
C ILE A 98 8.80 1.90 -10.59
N THR A 99 9.34 0.75 -10.24
CA THR A 99 9.26 -0.46 -11.06
C THR A 99 8.17 -1.36 -10.52
N LEU A 100 7.27 -1.82 -11.39
CA LEU A 100 6.13 -2.65 -11.02
C LEU A 100 6.22 -4.00 -11.74
N GLY A 101 6.04 -5.08 -10.99
CA GLY A 101 5.82 -6.42 -11.54
C GLY A 101 4.32 -6.68 -11.66
N THR A 102 3.88 -7.21 -12.80
CA THR A 102 2.48 -7.56 -13.03
C THR A 102 2.22 -9.06 -12.81
N HIS A 103 0.96 -9.45 -12.61
CA HIS A 103 0.57 -10.86 -12.53
C HIS A 103 0.77 -11.60 -13.87
N ASP A 104 0.69 -10.87 -14.99
CA ASP A 104 0.91 -11.38 -16.34
C ASP A 104 2.42 -11.56 -16.66
N GLY A 105 3.32 -11.25 -15.72
CA GLY A 105 4.77 -11.48 -15.86
C GLY A 105 5.54 -10.33 -16.53
N HIS A 106 4.92 -9.17 -16.69
CA HIS A 106 5.56 -7.98 -17.26
C HIS A 106 6.17 -7.08 -16.18
N VAL A 107 7.23 -6.34 -16.55
CA VAL A 107 7.82 -5.30 -15.72
C VAL A 107 7.52 -3.93 -16.35
N VAL A 108 6.90 -3.05 -15.58
CA VAL A 108 6.49 -1.70 -15.99
C VAL A 108 7.32 -0.67 -15.22
N ARG A 109 7.74 0.40 -15.88
CA ARG A 109 8.51 1.53 -15.33
C ARG A 109 7.97 2.85 -15.85
#